data_AF-A0A4Q9QNY2-F1
#
_entry.id   AF-A0A4Q9QNY2-F1
#
_cell.length_a   1.000
_cell.length_b   1.000
_cell.length_c   1.000
_cell.angle_alpha   90.00
_cell.angle_beta   90.00
_cell.angle_gamma   90.00
#
_symmetry.space_group_name_H-M   'P 1'
#
loop_
_entity.id
_entity.type
_entity.pdbx_description
1 polymer ?
#
loop_
_entity_poly.entity_id
_entity_poly.type
_entity_poly.pdbx_seq_one_letter_code
_entity_poly.pdbx_strand_id
1 'polypeptide(L)'
;VLVPVLYLAQPDNRLMANGALIQGRDVTLISGGELNNSGTLRASNDLAASATTIDNRGLIEAGNRLELLATDSIRNAAGGIIAGRDVSLIARDGDIINERSVTTVSGSGSGYQYRADVVTAASRIEAANDLSLVAGRDVHSLGSVIQAGGDAHIEAGRDVLIASQREEDRYSYQQRRETGSQYQVTQHASELQVGGDLAISAGRDLGIIASRVEAVGDITLQAAENLVVAAAANESHEESYRKHAGKKTQRIDSSVSQQQAEIEAGGSLVAVSGSDMTLVASDLRSGDEAFFYAGGELSLLAEQNSDYSLYDMQKKGSWGSKKTQRDEVTTVRNVGTRITSGGELTLVSEGDQLYQRARLDSGADLTLESGGAITFEAVKDLDQESHEKSKSSSMWTSAKGKGTTDETLLQSQLIAQGDIVIKAVDGLKIDIKEVNQQTV
;
A
#
# COMPACT_ATOMS: atom_id res chain seq x y z
N VAL A 1 40.94 -29.89 15.52
CA VAL A 1 39.84 -30.20 14.57
C VAL A 1 39.68 -28.98 13.68
N LEU A 2 40.06 -29.09 12.40
CA LEU A 2 39.92 -27.99 11.43
C LEU A 2 38.49 -28.05 10.88
N VAL A 3 37.73 -26.97 11.06
CA VAL A 3 36.40 -26.81 10.47
C VAL A 3 36.59 -26.23 9.06
N PRO A 4 35.96 -26.77 8.00
CA PRO A 4 36.01 -26.14 6.70
C PRO A 4 35.27 -24.80 6.75
N VAL A 5 35.94 -23.74 6.31
CA VAL A 5 35.34 -22.43 6.07
C VAL A 5 35.05 -22.34 4.57
N LEU A 6 33.76 -22.24 4.23
CA LEU A 6 33.30 -22.02 2.87
C LEU A 6 33.36 -20.53 2.57
N TYR A 7 34.30 -20.13 1.72
CA TYR A 7 34.29 -18.79 1.12
C TYR A 7 33.51 -18.87 -0.19
N LEU A 8 32.29 -18.30 -0.20
CA LEU A 8 31.57 -18.01 -1.44
C LEU A 8 31.98 -16.62 -1.90
N ALA A 9 32.81 -16.53 -2.94
CA ALA A 9 32.94 -15.32 -3.73
C ALA A 9 31.79 -15.31 -4.73
N GLN A 10 30.87 -14.35 -4.61
CA GLN A 10 29.76 -14.15 -5.51
C GLN A 10 30.29 -13.39 -6.74
N PRO A 11 30.36 -14.00 -7.94
CA PRO A 11 30.59 -13.21 -9.14
C PRO A 11 29.37 -12.34 -9.41
N ASP A 12 29.56 -11.13 -9.95
CA ASP A 12 28.54 -10.12 -10.27
C ASP A 12 27.52 -10.53 -11.37
N ASN A 13 27.13 -11.80 -11.44
CA ASN A 13 26.09 -12.31 -12.34
C ASN A 13 25.20 -13.28 -11.56
N ARG A 14 24.02 -12.78 -11.15
CA ARG A 14 22.94 -13.53 -10.48
C ARG A 14 22.40 -14.65 -11.38
N LEU A 15 23.12 -15.77 -11.45
CA LEU A 15 22.62 -17.03 -12.01
C LEU A 15 21.73 -17.73 -10.97
N MET A 16 20.47 -17.30 -10.85
CA MET A 16 19.43 -18.07 -10.16
C MET A 16 18.09 -18.01 -10.91
N ALA A 17 18.09 -18.48 -12.15
CA ALA A 17 16.89 -19.04 -12.77
C ALA A 17 17.21 -20.51 -13.10
N ASN A 18 16.57 -21.44 -12.41
CA ASN A 18 16.74 -22.87 -12.65
C ASN A 18 16.03 -23.25 -13.95
N GLY A 19 16.67 -23.04 -15.11
CA GLY A 19 16.04 -23.27 -16.42
C GLY A 19 17.01 -23.20 -17.60
N ALA A 20 16.47 -23.29 -18.82
CA ALA A 20 17.25 -23.22 -20.07
C ALA A 20 17.93 -21.85 -20.25
N LEU A 21 19.12 -21.83 -20.84
CA LEU A 21 19.84 -20.60 -21.20
C LEU A 21 19.81 -20.40 -22.72
N ILE A 22 19.29 -19.25 -23.16
CA ILE A 22 19.42 -18.73 -24.52
C ILE A 22 20.23 -17.45 -24.42
N GLN A 23 21.42 -17.44 -25.02
CA GLN A 23 22.31 -16.28 -25.00
C GLN A 23 22.87 -15.97 -26.39
N GLY A 24 22.95 -14.69 -26.74
CA GLY A 24 23.54 -14.20 -27.97
C GLY A 24 24.07 -12.78 -27.84
N ARG A 25 24.69 -12.26 -28.92
CA ARG A 25 24.96 -10.83 -29.02
C ARG A 25 23.65 -10.06 -29.15
N ASP A 26 22.88 -10.45 -30.15
CA ASP A 26 21.50 -10.01 -30.36
C ASP A 26 20.61 -11.25 -30.30
N VAL A 27 19.44 -11.13 -29.69
CA VAL A 27 18.47 -12.23 -29.58
C VAL A 27 17.13 -11.75 -30.14
N THR A 28 16.59 -12.49 -31.11
CA THR A 28 15.25 -12.25 -31.64
C THR A 28 14.41 -13.50 -31.48
N LEU A 29 13.28 -13.36 -30.80
CA LEU A 29 12.32 -14.44 -30.54
C LEU A 29 10.98 -14.07 -31.17
N ILE A 30 10.44 -14.93 -32.00
CA ILE A 30 9.13 -14.73 -32.63
C ILE A 30 8.33 -16.01 -32.37
N SER A 31 7.32 -15.90 -31.52
CA SER A 31 6.37 -16.98 -31.24
C SER A 31 5.04 -16.67 -31.92
N GLY A 32 4.48 -17.64 -32.64
CA GLY A 32 3.12 -17.54 -33.17
C GLY A 32 2.03 -17.72 -32.10
N GLY A 33 2.43 -17.97 -30.85
CA GLY A 33 1.54 -18.11 -29.68
C GLY A 33 2.23 -17.53 -28.45
N GLU A 34 2.21 -18.23 -27.33
CA GLU A 34 2.84 -17.78 -26.09
C GLU A 34 4.36 -17.93 -26.10
N LEU A 35 5.05 -17.05 -25.37
CA LEU A 35 6.45 -17.18 -24.98
C LEU A 35 6.51 -17.33 -23.47
N ASN A 36 6.77 -18.55 -23.01
CA ASN A 36 6.89 -18.90 -21.60
C ASN A 36 8.38 -19.01 -21.21
N ASN A 37 8.93 -18.01 -20.52
CA ASN A 37 10.29 -18.03 -20.01
C ASN A 37 10.34 -18.40 -18.53
N SER A 38 10.96 -19.53 -18.21
CA SER A 38 11.32 -19.93 -16.84
C SER A 38 12.83 -20.05 -16.64
N GLY A 39 13.63 -19.69 -17.65
CA GLY A 39 15.08 -19.80 -17.67
C GLY A 39 15.75 -18.44 -17.81
N THR A 40 16.75 -18.34 -18.67
CA THR A 40 17.47 -17.10 -18.97
C THR A 40 17.44 -16.83 -20.47
N LEU A 41 16.92 -15.67 -20.86
CA LEU A 41 17.02 -15.10 -22.19
C LEU A 41 17.96 -13.88 -22.09
N ARG A 42 19.14 -13.94 -22.70
CA ARG A 42 20.16 -12.89 -22.55
C ARG A 42 20.74 -12.44 -23.88
N ALA A 43 20.72 -11.14 -24.15
CA ALA A 43 21.47 -10.52 -25.23
C ALA A 43 22.56 -9.61 -24.66
N SER A 44 23.79 -9.67 -25.17
CA SER A 44 24.82 -8.72 -24.76
C SER A 44 24.62 -7.32 -25.36
N ASN A 45 23.79 -7.20 -26.40
CA ASN A 45 23.39 -5.96 -27.04
C ASN A 45 21.86 -5.88 -27.03
N ASP A 46 21.16 -6.29 -28.10
CA ASP A 46 19.71 -6.10 -28.21
C ASP A 46 18.91 -7.40 -28.08
N LEU A 47 17.81 -7.37 -27.33
CA LEU A 47 16.84 -8.45 -27.24
C LEU A 47 15.47 -7.97 -27.71
N ALA A 48 14.91 -8.63 -28.73
CA ALA A 48 13.55 -8.40 -29.19
C ALA A 48 12.74 -9.69 -29.10
N ALA A 49 11.56 -9.65 -28.48
CA ALA A 49 10.64 -10.78 -28.46
C ALA A 49 9.24 -10.36 -28.88
N SER A 50 8.62 -11.12 -29.78
CA SER A 50 7.22 -10.96 -30.17
C SER A 50 6.45 -12.25 -29.99
N ALA A 51 5.27 -12.16 -29.38
CA ALA A 51 4.39 -13.29 -29.07
C ALA A 51 2.94 -12.83 -28.92
N THR A 52 2.00 -13.76 -28.80
CA THR A 52 0.64 -13.44 -28.34
C THR A 52 0.70 -12.98 -26.88
N THR A 53 1.31 -13.79 -26.02
CA THR A 53 1.50 -13.49 -24.59
C THR A 53 2.94 -13.80 -24.22
N ILE A 54 3.54 -12.95 -23.38
CA ILE A 54 4.90 -13.15 -22.86
C ILE A 54 4.80 -13.36 -21.36
N ASP A 55 5.03 -14.58 -20.90
CA ASP A 55 5.06 -14.96 -19.49
C ASP A 55 6.51 -15.16 -19.03
N ASN A 56 7.00 -14.25 -18.19
CA ASN A 56 8.32 -14.34 -17.57
C ASN A 56 8.23 -14.75 -16.10
N ARG A 57 8.94 -15.83 -15.76
CA ARG A 57 9.23 -16.28 -14.39
C ARG A 57 10.72 -16.44 -14.13
N GLY A 58 11.56 -16.12 -15.13
CA GLY A 58 13.01 -16.23 -15.09
C GLY A 58 13.67 -14.88 -15.35
N LEU A 59 14.77 -14.88 -16.10
CA LEU A 59 15.48 -13.67 -16.51
C LEU A 59 15.28 -13.41 -18.01
N ILE A 60 14.92 -12.18 -18.37
CA ILE A 60 15.06 -11.63 -19.71
C ILE A 60 15.95 -10.39 -19.59
N GLU A 61 17.10 -10.39 -20.25
CA GLU A 61 18.11 -9.35 -20.10
C GLU A 61 18.69 -8.92 -21.47
N ALA A 62 18.85 -7.61 -21.67
CA ALA A 62 19.61 -7.05 -22.78
C ALA A 62 20.69 -6.08 -22.26
N GLY A 63 21.89 -6.10 -22.84
CA GLY A 63 22.94 -5.13 -22.49
C GLY A 63 22.67 -3.71 -23.01
N ASN A 64 21.81 -3.57 -24.02
CA ASN A 64 21.41 -2.32 -24.62
C ASN A 64 19.87 -2.23 -24.69
N ARG A 65 19.23 -2.49 -25.82
CA ARG A 65 17.77 -2.39 -25.94
C ARG A 65 17.06 -3.71 -25.66
N LEU A 66 16.04 -3.68 -24.82
CA LEU A 66 15.10 -4.76 -24.62
C LEU A 66 13.70 -4.34 -25.09
N GLU A 67 13.15 -5.07 -26.05
CA GLU A 67 11.82 -4.82 -26.61
C GLU A 67 10.97 -6.10 -26.51
N LEU A 68 9.88 -6.04 -25.75
CA LEU A 68 8.89 -7.12 -25.69
C LEU A 68 7.57 -6.62 -26.27
N LEU A 69 7.10 -7.30 -27.31
CA LEU A 69 5.86 -7.00 -28.01
C LEU A 69 4.89 -8.17 -27.87
N ALA A 70 3.86 -8.00 -27.05
CA ALA A 70 2.74 -8.93 -26.95
C ALA A 70 1.52 -8.39 -27.70
N THR A 71 0.80 -9.26 -28.41
CA THR A 71 -0.52 -8.91 -28.95
C THR A 71 -1.56 -8.81 -27.82
N ASP A 72 -1.57 -9.79 -26.93
CA ASP A 72 -2.43 -9.84 -25.75
C ASP A 72 -1.71 -9.22 -24.55
N SER A 73 -0.91 -9.99 -23.80
CA SER A 73 -0.41 -9.51 -22.50
C SER A 73 1.07 -9.85 -22.23
N ILE A 74 1.72 -9.06 -21.37
CA ILE A 74 3.05 -9.32 -20.81
C ILE A 74 2.90 -9.51 -19.31
N ARG A 75 3.36 -10.64 -18.78
CA ARG A 75 3.33 -10.92 -17.34
C ARG A 75 4.73 -11.27 -16.83
N ASN A 76 5.18 -10.56 -15.81
CA ASN A 76 6.39 -10.82 -15.05
C ASN A 76 6.00 -11.22 -13.62
N ALA A 77 6.30 -12.46 -13.24
CA ALA A 77 5.79 -13.08 -12.03
C ALA A 77 6.83 -13.99 -11.37
N ALA A 78 6.52 -14.49 -10.16
CA ALA A 78 7.32 -15.45 -9.41
C ALA A 78 8.78 -15.03 -9.15
N GLY A 79 9.03 -13.72 -9.02
CA GLY A 79 10.38 -13.16 -8.85
C GLY A 79 11.14 -13.03 -10.17
N GLY A 80 10.44 -13.07 -11.31
CA GLY A 80 11.00 -12.85 -12.64
C GLY A 80 11.61 -11.46 -12.79
N ILE A 81 12.61 -11.36 -13.66
CA ILE A 81 13.36 -10.13 -13.92
C ILE A 81 13.34 -9.86 -15.42
N ILE A 82 13.00 -8.63 -15.78
CA ILE A 82 13.12 -8.08 -17.12
C ILE A 82 14.05 -6.86 -17.02
N ALA A 83 15.21 -6.91 -17.66
CA ALA A 83 16.25 -5.88 -17.47
C ALA A 83 16.92 -5.45 -18.79
N GLY A 84 17.19 -4.16 -18.93
CA GLY A 84 17.84 -3.58 -20.11
C GLY A 84 18.56 -2.27 -19.81
N ARG A 85 19.30 -1.72 -20.78
CA ARG A 85 19.67 -0.30 -20.73
C ARG A 85 18.43 0.54 -21.00
N ASP A 86 17.80 0.31 -22.14
CA ASP A 86 16.48 0.85 -22.47
C ASP A 86 15.48 -0.31 -22.54
N VAL A 87 14.34 -0.18 -21.87
CA VAL A 87 13.32 -1.23 -21.80
C VAL A 87 12.00 -0.71 -22.35
N SER A 88 11.45 -1.39 -23.36
CA SER A 88 10.15 -1.10 -23.95
C SER A 88 9.27 -2.35 -23.91
N LEU A 89 8.19 -2.29 -23.14
CA LEU A 89 7.18 -3.35 -23.06
C LEU A 89 5.88 -2.83 -23.68
N ILE A 90 5.39 -3.53 -24.70
CA ILE A 90 4.16 -3.17 -25.42
C ILE A 90 3.21 -4.35 -25.42
N ALA A 91 2.06 -4.22 -24.78
CA ALA A 91 0.92 -5.14 -24.88
C ALA A 91 -0.17 -4.44 -25.71
N ARG A 92 -0.42 -4.90 -26.94
CA ARG A 92 -1.27 -4.18 -27.91
C ARG A 92 -2.74 -4.11 -27.47
N ASP A 93 -3.31 -5.24 -27.07
CA ASP A 93 -4.75 -5.38 -26.78
C ASP A 93 -5.05 -5.72 -25.31
N GLY A 94 -4.04 -6.17 -24.56
CA GLY A 94 -4.16 -6.61 -23.18
C GLY A 94 -3.26 -5.84 -22.22
N ASP A 95 -2.73 -6.55 -21.23
CA ASP A 95 -2.19 -5.96 -20.01
C ASP A 95 -0.67 -6.12 -19.89
N ILE A 96 -0.05 -5.24 -19.12
CA ILE A 96 1.31 -5.45 -18.58
C ILE A 96 1.19 -5.65 -17.07
N ILE A 97 1.59 -6.83 -16.59
CA ILE A 97 1.46 -7.20 -15.18
C ILE A 97 2.84 -7.53 -14.63
N ASN A 98 3.30 -6.76 -13.64
CA ASN A 98 4.47 -7.08 -12.83
C ASN A 98 4.00 -7.38 -11.41
N GLU A 99 4.21 -8.61 -10.93
CA GLU A 99 3.63 -9.02 -9.65
C GLU A 99 4.55 -9.89 -8.80
N ARG A 100 4.52 -9.65 -7.49
CA ARG A 100 4.91 -10.67 -6.50
C ARG A 100 3.81 -11.72 -6.47
N SER A 101 4.19 -12.96 -6.77
CA SER A 101 3.24 -14.07 -6.78
C SER A 101 2.93 -14.54 -5.36
N VAL A 102 1.67 -14.90 -5.13
CA VAL A 102 1.17 -15.43 -3.87
C VAL A 102 0.64 -16.85 -4.11
N THR A 103 1.07 -17.81 -3.29
CA THR A 103 0.56 -19.18 -3.31
C THR A 103 -0.10 -19.50 -1.97
N THR A 104 -1.41 -19.72 -1.97
CA THR A 104 -2.14 -20.10 -0.76
C THR A 104 -1.98 -21.59 -0.46
N VAL A 105 -1.52 -21.90 0.75
CA VAL A 105 -1.48 -23.25 1.31
C VAL A 105 -2.50 -23.33 2.43
N SER A 106 -3.48 -24.22 2.29
CA SER A 106 -4.49 -24.43 3.32
C SER A 106 -4.62 -25.90 3.68
N GLY A 107 -4.96 -26.17 4.93
CA GLY A 107 -5.21 -27.51 5.41
C GLY A 107 -6.14 -27.51 6.61
N SER A 108 -6.77 -28.65 6.84
CA SER A 108 -7.62 -28.87 7.99
C SER A 108 -7.40 -30.27 8.54
N GLY A 109 -7.43 -30.41 9.86
CA GLY A 109 -7.35 -31.69 10.55
C GLY A 109 -8.28 -31.73 11.76
N SER A 110 -8.17 -32.80 12.55
CA SER A 110 -8.98 -32.94 13.77
C SER A 110 -8.61 -31.84 14.76
N GLY A 111 -9.48 -30.84 14.90
CA GLY A 111 -9.33 -29.74 15.86
C GLY A 111 -8.33 -28.66 15.44
N TYR A 112 -7.95 -28.55 14.17
CA TYR A 112 -7.19 -27.40 13.67
C TYR A 112 -7.47 -27.11 12.20
N GLN A 113 -7.27 -25.85 11.81
CA GLN A 113 -7.40 -25.34 10.46
C GLN A 113 -6.30 -24.31 10.24
N TYR A 114 -5.73 -24.28 9.05
CA TYR A 114 -4.81 -23.22 8.67
C TYR A 114 -4.97 -22.85 7.21
N ARG A 115 -4.67 -21.59 6.93
CA ARG A 115 -4.52 -21.00 5.61
C ARG A 115 -3.30 -20.09 5.72
N ALA A 116 -2.28 -20.29 4.92
CA ALA A 116 -1.11 -19.44 4.90
C ALA A 116 -0.79 -19.06 3.46
N ASP A 117 -0.40 -17.82 3.24
CA ASP A 117 0.11 -17.40 1.94
C ASP A 117 1.63 -17.55 1.91
N VAL A 118 2.15 -18.03 0.78
CA VAL A 118 3.58 -18.06 0.49
C VAL A 118 3.85 -17.07 -0.61
N VAL A 119 4.53 -15.98 -0.27
CA VAL A 119 4.89 -14.92 -1.21
C VAL A 119 6.28 -15.15 -1.80
N THR A 120 6.44 -14.88 -3.11
CA THR A 120 7.76 -14.91 -3.75
C THR A 120 8.55 -13.63 -3.49
N ALA A 121 9.81 -13.60 -3.96
CA ALA A 121 10.48 -12.33 -4.18
C ALA A 121 9.63 -11.44 -5.12
N ALA A 122 9.78 -10.12 -4.98
CA ALA A 122 9.17 -9.17 -5.91
C ALA A 122 9.70 -9.40 -7.33
N SER A 123 8.79 -9.40 -8.31
CA SER A 123 9.19 -9.39 -9.73
C SER A 123 9.66 -7.99 -10.12
N ARG A 124 10.64 -7.91 -11.02
CA ARG A 124 11.38 -6.68 -11.31
C ARG A 124 11.39 -6.34 -12.80
N ILE A 125 11.10 -5.09 -13.13
CA ILE A 125 11.33 -4.52 -14.46
C ILE A 125 12.31 -3.36 -14.29
N GLU A 126 13.47 -3.42 -14.95
CA GLU A 126 14.61 -2.54 -14.70
C GLU A 126 15.21 -1.99 -15.99
N ALA A 127 15.25 -0.67 -16.12
CA ALA A 127 16.01 0.04 -17.15
C ALA A 127 17.16 0.81 -16.52
N ALA A 128 18.38 0.67 -17.04
CA ALA A 128 19.50 1.51 -16.60
C ALA A 128 19.42 2.95 -17.12
N ASN A 129 18.61 3.18 -18.15
CA ASN A 129 18.27 4.46 -18.74
C ASN A 129 16.74 4.54 -18.79
N ASP A 130 16.12 4.56 -19.97
CA ASP A 130 14.69 4.86 -20.11
C ASP A 130 13.82 3.60 -20.06
N LEU A 131 12.65 3.74 -19.44
CA LEU A 131 11.62 2.70 -19.34
C LEU A 131 10.32 3.16 -19.99
N SER A 132 9.75 2.33 -20.87
CA SER A 132 8.41 2.53 -21.43
C SER A 132 7.55 1.29 -21.26
N LEU A 133 6.40 1.45 -20.60
CA LEU A 133 5.36 0.43 -20.47
C LEU A 133 4.08 0.94 -21.14
N VAL A 134 3.64 0.28 -22.21
CA VAL A 134 2.43 0.68 -22.94
C VAL A 134 1.49 -0.51 -23.07
N ALA A 135 0.32 -0.44 -22.42
CA ALA A 135 -0.71 -1.45 -22.48
C ALA A 135 -1.97 -0.92 -23.17
N GLY A 136 -2.56 -1.71 -24.07
CA GLY A 136 -3.84 -1.41 -24.68
C GLY A 136 -5.00 -1.40 -23.67
N ARG A 137 -4.84 -2.11 -22.56
CA ARG A 137 -5.83 -2.17 -21.48
C ARG A 137 -5.23 -1.70 -20.16
N ASP A 138 -4.59 -2.55 -19.35
CA ASP A 138 -4.15 -2.15 -18.01
C ASP A 138 -2.64 -2.34 -17.77
N VAL A 139 -2.06 -1.52 -16.88
CA VAL A 139 -0.72 -1.75 -16.31
C VAL A 139 -0.85 -1.98 -14.80
N HIS A 140 -0.44 -3.15 -14.33
CA HIS A 140 -0.47 -3.52 -12.91
C HIS A 140 0.94 -3.77 -12.35
N SER A 141 1.26 -3.13 -11.23
CA SER A 141 2.44 -3.38 -10.40
C SER A 141 1.98 -3.79 -9.01
N LEU A 142 2.04 -5.09 -8.69
CA LEU A 142 1.47 -5.67 -7.46
C LEU A 142 2.55 -6.22 -6.54
N GLY A 143 2.87 -5.50 -5.46
CA GLY A 143 4.01 -5.78 -4.61
C GLY A 143 5.29 -6.02 -5.41
N SER A 144 5.53 -5.23 -6.45
CA SER A 144 6.59 -5.48 -7.42
C SER A 144 7.56 -4.30 -7.50
N VAL A 145 8.67 -4.44 -8.23
CA VAL A 145 9.62 -3.34 -8.42
C VAL A 145 9.70 -2.94 -9.89
N ILE A 146 9.60 -1.64 -10.13
CA ILE A 146 9.85 -1.01 -11.41
C ILE A 146 10.93 0.06 -11.21
N GLN A 147 11.99 0.01 -12.01
CA GLN A 147 13.11 0.92 -11.87
C GLN A 147 13.57 1.47 -13.23
N ALA A 148 13.82 2.77 -13.29
CA ALA A 148 14.44 3.44 -14.43
C ALA A 148 15.59 4.34 -13.94
N GLY A 149 16.74 4.27 -14.59
CA GLY A 149 17.88 5.16 -14.30
C GLY A 149 17.75 6.54 -14.94
N GLY A 150 17.01 6.63 -16.05
CA GLY A 150 16.58 7.86 -16.72
C GLY A 150 15.09 8.07 -16.49
N ASP A 151 14.36 8.36 -17.57
CA ASP A 151 12.93 8.67 -17.52
C ASP A 151 12.08 7.39 -17.57
N ALA A 152 10.85 7.47 -17.04
CA ALA A 152 9.88 6.39 -17.10
C ALA A 152 8.53 6.89 -17.63
N HIS A 153 8.00 6.19 -18.64
CA HIS A 153 6.65 6.40 -19.20
C HIS A 153 5.80 5.15 -18.99
N ILE A 154 4.66 5.30 -18.33
CA ILE A 154 3.67 4.24 -18.13
C ILE A 154 2.33 4.69 -18.68
N GLU A 155 1.82 3.96 -19.66
CA GLU A 155 0.57 4.26 -20.34
C GLU A 155 -0.33 3.03 -20.40
N ALA A 156 -1.58 3.21 -19.98
CA ALA A 156 -2.63 2.21 -20.11
C ALA A 156 -3.83 2.81 -20.85
N GLY A 157 -4.37 2.08 -21.82
CA GLY A 157 -5.61 2.46 -22.49
C GLY A 157 -6.82 2.51 -21.55
N ARG A 158 -6.70 1.92 -20.35
CA ARG A 158 -7.74 1.89 -19.32
C ARG A 158 -7.15 2.21 -17.94
N ASP A 159 -6.65 1.25 -17.18
CA ASP A 159 -6.24 1.51 -15.79
C ASP A 159 -4.74 1.34 -15.56
N VAL A 160 -4.19 2.15 -14.67
CA VAL A 160 -2.87 1.90 -14.06
C VAL A 160 -3.06 1.66 -12.56
N LEU A 161 -2.52 0.55 -12.06
CA LEU A 161 -2.58 0.19 -10.64
C LEU A 161 -1.18 -0.14 -10.11
N ILE A 162 -0.69 0.68 -9.18
CA ILE A 162 0.53 0.43 -8.42
C ILE A 162 0.12 0.14 -6.97
N ALA A 163 0.02 -1.13 -6.60
CA ALA A 163 -0.55 -1.55 -5.32
C ALA A 163 0.33 -2.52 -4.55
N SER A 164 0.21 -2.52 -3.22
CA SER A 164 0.80 -3.56 -2.40
C SER A 164 0.19 -4.93 -2.74
N GLN A 165 1.00 -5.98 -2.57
CA GLN A 165 0.51 -7.35 -2.58
C GLN A 165 0.16 -7.78 -1.15
N ARG A 166 -1.04 -8.31 -0.96
CA ARG A 166 -1.55 -8.73 0.35
C ARG A 166 -1.16 -10.19 0.63
N GLU A 167 -0.52 -10.43 1.77
CA GLU A 167 -0.27 -11.76 2.34
C GLU A 167 -1.22 -11.98 3.52
N GLU A 168 -1.94 -13.10 3.53
CA GLU A 168 -2.92 -13.42 4.57
C GLU A 168 -2.65 -14.77 5.23
N ASP A 169 -2.50 -14.76 6.55
CA ASP A 169 -2.34 -15.96 7.35
C ASP A 169 -3.49 -16.11 8.35
N ARG A 170 -4.05 -17.32 8.41
CA ARG A 170 -5.05 -17.73 9.40
C ARG A 170 -4.69 -19.07 10.00
N TYR A 171 -4.78 -19.14 11.32
CA TYR A 171 -4.65 -20.38 12.06
C TYR A 171 -5.77 -20.46 13.10
N SER A 172 -6.43 -21.61 13.22
CA SER A 172 -7.36 -21.85 14.30
C SER A 172 -7.20 -23.25 14.85
N TYR A 173 -7.44 -23.40 16.15
CA TYR A 173 -7.40 -24.68 16.82
C TYR A 173 -8.51 -24.81 17.86
N GLN A 174 -8.98 -26.05 18.02
CA GLN A 174 -9.99 -26.44 18.98
C GLN A 174 -9.56 -27.74 19.66
N GLN A 175 -9.27 -27.62 20.95
CA GLN A 175 -9.01 -28.71 21.87
C GLN A 175 -10.10 -28.74 22.95
N ARG A 176 -10.17 -29.83 23.71
CA ARG A 176 -11.23 -30.05 24.72
C ARG A 176 -11.43 -28.90 25.72
N ARG A 177 -10.37 -28.15 26.02
CA ARG A 177 -10.34 -27.12 27.07
C ARG A 177 -9.73 -25.81 26.59
N GLU A 178 -9.38 -25.72 25.32
CA GLU A 178 -8.64 -24.60 24.77
C GLU A 178 -9.03 -24.43 23.32
N THR A 179 -9.36 -23.20 22.94
CA THR A 179 -9.61 -22.80 21.56
C THR A 179 -8.83 -21.53 21.32
N GLY A 180 -8.37 -21.34 20.09
CA GLY A 180 -7.79 -20.07 19.70
C GLY A 180 -7.76 -19.90 18.20
N SER A 181 -7.59 -18.66 17.80
CA SER A 181 -7.44 -18.24 16.42
C SER A 181 -6.41 -17.14 16.32
N GLN A 182 -5.69 -17.13 15.21
CA GLN A 182 -4.77 -16.10 14.80
C GLN A 182 -5.10 -15.71 13.37
N TYR A 183 -5.03 -14.43 13.09
CA TYR A 183 -5.20 -13.84 11.77
C TYR A 183 -4.16 -12.74 11.60
N GLN A 184 -3.51 -12.70 10.45
CA GLN A 184 -2.52 -11.69 10.12
C GLN A 184 -2.63 -11.30 8.65
N VAL A 185 -2.44 -10.01 8.39
CA VAL A 185 -2.34 -9.41 7.08
C VAL A 185 -1.06 -8.61 7.01
N THR A 186 -0.26 -8.89 5.99
CA THR A 186 0.94 -8.11 5.67
C THR A 186 0.80 -7.51 4.27
N GLN A 187 1.08 -6.22 4.14
CA GLN A 187 1.09 -5.48 2.87
C GLN A 187 2.51 -5.39 2.34
N HIS A 188 2.76 -5.99 1.18
CA HIS A 188 4.05 -5.90 0.52
C HIS A 188 3.99 -4.82 -0.56
N ALA A 189 4.52 -3.63 -0.27
CA ALA A 189 4.48 -2.48 -1.18
C ALA A 189 5.04 -2.79 -2.58
N SER A 190 4.49 -2.12 -3.59
CA SER A 190 5.20 -1.90 -4.84
C SER A 190 6.16 -0.72 -4.69
N GLU A 191 7.29 -0.80 -5.39
CA GLU A 191 8.29 0.27 -5.44
C GLU A 191 8.50 0.66 -6.90
N LEU A 192 8.29 1.94 -7.20
CA LEU A 192 8.59 2.53 -8.49
C LEU A 192 9.61 3.65 -8.30
N GLN A 193 10.82 3.49 -8.85
CA GLN A 193 11.94 4.42 -8.65
C GLN A 193 12.50 4.88 -9.99
N VAL A 194 12.57 6.20 -10.18
CA VAL A 194 12.94 6.83 -11.46
C VAL A 194 14.03 7.86 -11.23
N GLY A 195 15.11 7.78 -12.02
CA GLY A 195 16.26 8.68 -11.91
C GLY A 195 16.10 10.02 -12.63
N GLY A 196 15.14 10.12 -13.55
CA GLY A 196 14.70 11.35 -14.22
C GLY A 196 13.23 11.63 -13.94
N ASP A 197 12.46 11.91 -14.98
CA ASP A 197 11.04 12.24 -14.90
C ASP A 197 10.16 10.98 -15.02
N LEU A 198 9.03 11.00 -14.30
CA LEU A 198 8.01 9.95 -14.34
C LEU A 198 6.70 10.51 -14.89
N ALA A 199 6.20 9.89 -15.96
CA ALA A 199 4.85 10.12 -16.47
C ALA A 199 4.01 8.84 -16.37
N ILE A 200 2.84 8.94 -15.74
CA ILE A 200 1.84 7.87 -15.69
C ILE A 200 0.52 8.39 -16.27
N SER A 201 0.00 7.70 -17.28
CA SER A 201 -1.25 8.04 -17.96
C SER A 201 -2.20 6.84 -17.99
N ALA A 202 -3.40 7.01 -17.45
CA ALA A 202 -4.48 6.03 -17.51
C ALA A 202 -5.65 6.60 -18.32
N GLY A 203 -6.10 5.83 -19.33
CA GLY A 203 -7.28 6.16 -20.13
C GLY A 203 -8.61 6.12 -19.35
N ARG A 204 -8.58 5.66 -18.10
CA ARG A 204 -9.68 5.66 -17.14
C ARG A 204 -9.17 5.98 -15.73
N ASP A 205 -8.75 4.99 -14.94
CA ASP A 205 -8.45 5.19 -13.52
C ASP A 205 -6.96 4.97 -13.20
N LEU A 206 -6.43 5.77 -12.28
CA LEU A 206 -5.09 5.61 -11.72
C LEU A 206 -5.18 5.33 -10.21
N GLY A 207 -4.64 4.19 -9.77
CA GLY A 207 -4.58 3.80 -8.36
C GLY A 207 -3.15 3.61 -7.86
N ILE A 208 -2.79 4.26 -6.76
CA ILE A 208 -1.55 4.02 -6.01
C ILE A 208 -1.92 3.62 -4.58
N ILE A 209 -1.70 2.35 -4.21
CA ILE A 209 -2.21 1.78 -2.96
C ILE A 209 -1.07 1.18 -2.13
N ALA A 210 -0.84 1.71 -0.92
CA ALA A 210 0.19 1.24 0.03
C ALA A 210 1.56 0.97 -0.62
N SER A 211 1.93 1.83 -1.56
CA SER A 211 3.10 1.69 -2.43
C SER A 211 3.90 2.97 -2.47
N ARG A 212 5.16 2.86 -2.92
CA ARG A 212 6.14 3.95 -2.97
C ARG A 212 6.45 4.29 -4.43
N VAL A 213 6.27 5.54 -4.80
CA VAL A 213 6.53 6.08 -6.14
C VAL A 213 7.47 7.27 -6.01
N GLU A 214 8.69 7.15 -6.55
CA GLU A 214 9.76 8.13 -6.39
C GLU A 214 10.37 8.48 -7.74
N ALA A 215 10.55 9.78 -7.99
CA ALA A 215 11.31 10.29 -9.12
C ALA A 215 12.28 11.38 -8.65
N VAL A 216 13.51 11.38 -9.15
CA VAL A 216 14.47 12.45 -8.86
C VAL A 216 14.07 13.75 -9.57
N GLY A 217 13.44 13.65 -10.74
CA GLY A 217 12.83 14.76 -11.46
C GLY A 217 11.36 14.96 -11.12
N ASP A 218 10.57 15.26 -12.14
CA ASP A 218 9.15 15.54 -12.01
C ASP A 218 8.30 14.25 -11.98
N ILE A 219 7.16 14.30 -11.30
CA ILE A 219 6.13 13.26 -11.38
C ILE A 219 4.85 13.86 -11.97
N THR A 220 4.39 13.30 -13.08
CA THR A 220 3.08 13.60 -13.68
C THR A 220 2.17 12.38 -13.61
N LEU A 221 1.02 12.53 -12.96
CA LEU A 221 -0.02 11.53 -12.81
C LEU A 221 -1.30 12.00 -13.52
N GLN A 222 -1.76 11.25 -14.51
CA GLN A 222 -2.94 11.61 -15.30
C GLN A 222 -3.92 10.43 -15.36
N ALA A 223 -5.16 10.69 -14.93
CA ALA A 223 -6.30 9.78 -15.09
C ALA A 223 -7.44 10.48 -15.82
N ALA A 224 -7.99 9.85 -16.86
CA ALA A 224 -9.13 10.41 -17.59
C ALA A 224 -10.42 10.45 -16.76
N GLU A 225 -10.57 9.51 -15.82
CA GLU A 225 -11.64 9.46 -14.83
C GLU A 225 -11.02 9.70 -13.45
N ASN A 226 -10.81 8.69 -12.61
CA ASN A 226 -10.50 8.89 -11.19
C ASN A 226 -9.03 8.67 -10.85
N LEU A 227 -8.51 9.45 -9.89
CA LEU A 227 -7.19 9.24 -9.31
C LEU A 227 -7.31 8.92 -7.82
N VAL A 228 -6.79 7.77 -7.40
CA VAL A 228 -6.81 7.33 -6.00
C VAL A 228 -5.40 7.07 -5.49
N VAL A 229 -5.04 7.71 -4.38
CA VAL A 229 -3.79 7.43 -3.62
C VAL A 229 -4.17 7.05 -2.19
N ALA A 230 -4.05 5.77 -1.84
CA ALA A 230 -4.63 5.25 -0.61
C ALA A 230 -3.67 4.38 0.20
N ALA A 231 -3.78 4.44 1.52
CA ALA A 231 -3.18 3.44 2.39
C ALA A 231 -3.87 2.07 2.26
N ALA A 232 -3.21 1.04 2.78
CA ALA A 232 -3.81 -0.27 3.03
C ALA A 232 -3.38 -0.76 4.41
N ALA A 233 -4.25 -1.50 5.09
CA ALA A 233 -4.00 -1.93 6.47
C ALA A 233 -3.14 -3.20 6.55
N ASN A 234 -2.14 -3.17 7.43
CA ASN A 234 -1.59 -4.34 8.09
C ASN A 234 -2.46 -4.67 9.31
N GLU A 235 -2.84 -5.92 9.47
CA GLU A 235 -3.77 -6.37 10.51
C GLU A 235 -3.14 -7.52 11.30
N SER A 236 -3.35 -7.55 12.61
CA SER A 236 -3.11 -8.76 13.40
C SER A 236 -4.22 -8.96 14.43
N HIS A 237 -4.60 -10.21 14.65
CA HIS A 237 -5.63 -10.58 15.60
C HIS A 237 -5.29 -11.94 16.20
N GLU A 238 -5.25 -12.02 17.52
CA GLU A 238 -5.12 -13.25 18.28
C GLU A 238 -6.25 -13.35 19.29
N GLU A 239 -6.98 -14.45 19.27
CA GLU A 239 -7.97 -14.79 20.29
C GLU A 239 -7.64 -16.15 20.89
N SER A 240 -7.71 -16.25 22.22
CA SER A 240 -7.61 -17.52 22.92
C SER A 240 -8.62 -17.62 24.06
N TYR A 241 -9.19 -18.81 24.21
CA TYR A 241 -10.07 -19.18 25.31
C TYR A 241 -9.58 -20.47 25.96
N ARG A 242 -9.43 -20.44 27.29
CA ARG A 242 -8.94 -21.58 28.08
C ARG A 242 -9.82 -21.86 29.28
N LYS A 243 -10.18 -23.13 29.47
CA LYS A 243 -10.93 -23.64 30.62
C LYS A 243 -10.13 -24.65 31.42
N HIS A 244 -9.66 -24.26 32.60
CA HIS A 244 -8.89 -25.14 33.49
C HIS A 244 -9.36 -25.02 34.95
N ALA A 245 -9.65 -26.15 35.60
CA ALA A 245 -9.95 -26.24 37.05
C ALA A 245 -10.95 -25.17 37.56
N GLY A 246 -12.09 -25.04 36.88
CA GLY A 246 -13.13 -24.07 37.25
C GLY A 246 -12.81 -22.61 36.89
N LYS A 247 -11.62 -22.32 36.33
CA LYS A 247 -11.24 -21.04 35.71
C LYS A 247 -11.50 -21.08 34.21
N LYS A 248 -12.18 -20.06 33.69
CA LYS A 248 -12.29 -19.70 32.28
C LYS A 248 -11.50 -18.41 32.07
N THR A 249 -10.75 -18.33 30.99
CA THR A 249 -9.99 -17.13 30.60
C THR A 249 -10.17 -16.93 29.10
N GLN A 250 -10.48 -15.71 28.69
CA GLN A 250 -10.46 -15.26 27.30
C GLN A 250 -9.43 -14.15 27.18
N ARG A 251 -8.66 -14.18 26.10
CA ARG A 251 -7.71 -13.14 25.72
C ARG A 251 -7.96 -12.78 24.27
N ILE A 252 -8.02 -11.50 23.98
CA ILE A 252 -8.06 -10.99 22.62
C ILE A 252 -7.00 -9.89 22.54
N ASP A 253 -6.19 -9.92 21.51
CA ASP A 253 -5.25 -8.87 21.16
C ASP A 253 -5.44 -8.60 19.66
N SER A 254 -5.65 -7.35 19.26
CA SER A 254 -5.90 -6.97 17.86
C SER A 254 -5.26 -5.64 17.53
N SER A 255 -4.71 -5.52 16.33
CA SER A 255 -4.14 -4.28 15.84
C SER A 255 -4.43 -4.09 14.35
N VAL A 256 -4.59 -2.83 13.96
CA VAL A 256 -4.71 -2.36 12.58
C VAL A 256 -3.75 -1.19 12.43
N SER A 257 -2.87 -1.25 11.44
CA SER A 257 -1.92 -0.18 11.13
C SER A 257 -1.92 0.13 9.65
N GLN A 258 -2.12 1.39 9.31
CA GLN A 258 -2.16 1.86 7.94
C GLN A 258 -0.75 1.94 7.36
N GLN A 259 -0.52 1.27 6.23
CA GLN A 259 0.64 1.45 5.39
C GLN A 259 0.30 2.46 4.32
N GLN A 260 0.85 3.67 4.47
CA GLN A 260 0.56 4.80 3.60
C GLN A 260 1.06 4.52 2.17
N ALA A 261 0.38 5.10 1.19
CA ALA A 261 0.98 5.34 -0.12
C ALA A 261 1.90 6.56 -0.04
N GLU A 262 3.09 6.46 -0.63
CA GLU A 262 4.12 7.50 -0.63
C GLU A 262 4.46 7.90 -2.06
N ILE A 263 4.41 9.21 -2.35
CA ILE A 263 4.80 9.78 -3.64
C ILE A 263 5.83 10.88 -3.38
N GLU A 264 7.01 10.80 -4.00
CA GLU A 264 8.08 11.79 -3.83
C GLU A 264 8.67 12.19 -5.18
N ALA A 265 8.39 13.43 -5.59
CA ALA A 265 9.03 14.07 -6.72
C ALA A 265 10.18 14.97 -6.22
N GLY A 266 11.38 14.81 -6.77
CA GLY A 266 12.49 15.70 -6.50
C GLY A 266 12.30 17.09 -7.12
N GLY A 267 11.55 17.17 -8.24
CA GLY A 267 11.04 18.40 -8.84
C GLY A 267 9.57 18.63 -8.49
N SER A 268 8.75 18.88 -9.51
CA SER A 268 7.32 19.14 -9.37
C SER A 268 6.48 17.87 -9.34
N LEU A 269 5.38 17.92 -8.57
CA LEU A 269 4.34 16.88 -8.55
C LEU A 269 3.06 17.42 -9.17
N VAL A 270 2.65 16.85 -10.30
CA VAL A 270 1.40 17.20 -10.99
C VAL A 270 0.47 15.98 -10.98
N ALA A 271 -0.71 16.14 -10.41
CA ALA A 271 -1.75 15.11 -10.42
C ALA A 271 -3.05 15.67 -11.01
N VAL A 272 -3.56 15.00 -12.04
CA VAL A 272 -4.75 15.42 -12.79
C VAL A 272 -5.71 14.25 -12.91
N SER A 273 -6.95 14.48 -12.49
CA SER A 273 -8.09 13.57 -12.66
C SER A 273 -9.18 14.28 -13.46
N GLY A 274 -9.73 13.61 -14.47
CA GLY A 274 -10.86 14.14 -15.24
C GLY A 274 -12.19 14.10 -14.48
N SER A 275 -12.29 13.25 -13.45
CA SER A 275 -13.39 13.12 -12.51
C SER A 275 -12.88 13.38 -11.08
N ASP A 276 -13.01 12.40 -10.17
CA ASP A 276 -12.73 12.60 -8.75
C ASP A 276 -11.29 12.22 -8.38
N MET A 277 -10.70 12.99 -7.47
CA MET A 277 -9.42 12.69 -6.85
C MET A 277 -9.59 12.38 -5.37
N THR A 278 -9.15 11.19 -4.94
CA THR A 278 -9.23 10.74 -3.56
C THR A 278 -7.87 10.36 -2.99
N LEU A 279 -7.44 11.04 -1.94
CA LEU A 279 -6.19 10.80 -1.23
C LEU A 279 -6.50 10.33 0.20
N VAL A 280 -6.23 9.07 0.51
CA VAL A 280 -6.59 8.44 1.79
C VAL A 280 -5.33 8.07 2.57
N ALA A 281 -5.11 8.71 3.72
CA ALA A 281 -3.99 8.41 4.61
C ALA A 281 -2.63 8.27 3.89
N SER A 282 -2.34 9.18 2.96
CA SER A 282 -1.16 9.14 2.09
C SER A 282 -0.14 10.22 2.43
N ASP A 283 1.08 10.10 1.91
CA ASP A 283 2.15 11.09 2.07
C ASP A 283 2.72 11.47 0.70
N LEU A 284 2.52 12.71 0.29
CA LEU A 284 2.90 13.23 -1.03
C LEU A 284 3.89 14.38 -0.86
N ARG A 285 5.01 14.32 -1.57
CA ARG A 285 6.10 15.30 -1.49
C ARG A 285 6.54 15.76 -2.87
N SER A 286 6.82 17.05 -2.98
CA SER A 286 7.52 17.67 -4.11
C SER A 286 8.67 18.53 -3.62
N GLY A 287 9.80 18.52 -4.34
CA GLY A 287 10.92 19.43 -4.08
C GLY A 287 10.62 20.85 -4.55
N ASP A 288 9.87 20.98 -5.65
CA ASP A 288 9.42 22.26 -6.20
C ASP A 288 7.91 22.42 -5.96
N GLU A 289 7.10 22.59 -7.01
CA GLU A 289 5.66 22.86 -6.90
C GLU A 289 4.85 21.56 -6.82
N ALA A 290 3.70 21.60 -6.12
CA ALA A 290 2.70 20.55 -6.18
C ALA A 290 1.36 21.09 -6.66
N PHE A 291 0.85 20.52 -7.74
CA PHE A 291 -0.41 20.91 -8.37
C PHE A 291 -1.36 19.71 -8.49
N PHE A 292 -2.53 19.83 -7.88
CA PHE A 292 -3.60 18.83 -7.92
C PHE A 292 -4.84 19.43 -8.59
N TYR A 293 -5.37 18.75 -9.60
CA TYR A 293 -6.60 19.13 -10.28
C TYR A 293 -7.57 17.94 -10.37
N ALA A 294 -8.80 18.13 -9.90
CA ALA A 294 -9.91 17.20 -10.06
C ALA A 294 -11.04 17.85 -10.88
N GLY A 295 -11.46 17.21 -11.97
CA GLY A 295 -12.62 17.63 -12.76
C GLY A 295 -13.97 17.43 -12.05
N GLY A 296 -13.97 16.70 -10.93
CA GLY A 296 -15.08 16.49 -10.00
C GLY A 296 -14.68 16.91 -8.58
N GLU A 297 -14.80 15.99 -7.63
CA GLU A 297 -14.51 16.23 -6.21
C GLU A 297 -13.04 15.95 -5.86
N LEU A 298 -12.52 16.67 -4.85
CA LEU A 298 -11.20 16.40 -4.26
C LEU A 298 -11.34 16.06 -2.77
N SER A 299 -11.00 14.83 -2.40
CA SER A 299 -11.14 14.33 -1.03
C SER A 299 -9.82 13.90 -0.44
N LEU A 300 -9.43 14.49 0.70
CA LEU A 300 -8.32 14.07 1.54
C LEU A 300 -8.89 13.43 2.81
N LEU A 301 -8.88 12.10 2.87
CA LEU A 301 -9.57 11.31 3.89
C LEU A 301 -8.60 10.71 4.90
N ALA A 302 -9.08 10.53 6.13
CA ALA A 302 -8.33 9.88 7.19
C ALA A 302 -8.74 8.41 7.34
N GLU A 303 -7.76 7.55 7.64
CA GLU A 303 -7.98 6.16 8.05
C GLU A 303 -7.56 5.94 9.50
N GLN A 304 -7.94 4.81 10.10
CA GLN A 304 -7.68 4.56 11.52
C GLN A 304 -6.62 3.48 11.75
N ASN A 305 -5.62 3.80 12.56
CA ASN A 305 -4.86 2.82 13.31
C ASN A 305 -5.66 2.47 14.58
N SER A 306 -5.70 1.19 14.95
CA SER A 306 -6.39 0.77 16.16
C SER A 306 -5.65 -0.34 16.88
N ASP A 307 -5.64 -0.29 18.20
CA ASP A 307 -5.16 -1.36 19.07
C ASP A 307 -6.27 -1.73 20.06
N TYR A 308 -6.53 -3.02 20.22
CA TYR A 308 -7.53 -3.55 21.14
C TYR A 308 -6.96 -4.72 21.94
N SER A 309 -7.20 -4.71 23.25
CA SER A 309 -6.88 -5.85 24.11
C SER A 309 -8.01 -6.14 25.09
N LEU A 310 -8.25 -7.43 25.32
CA LEU A 310 -9.22 -7.95 26.28
C LEU A 310 -8.59 -9.06 27.11
N TYR A 311 -8.81 -9.00 28.42
CA TYR A 311 -8.61 -10.09 29.35
C TYR A 311 -9.89 -10.30 30.18
N ASP A 312 -10.65 -11.35 29.90
CA ASP A 312 -11.79 -11.77 30.71
C ASP A 312 -11.49 -13.09 31.43
N MET A 313 -11.67 -13.10 32.75
CA MET A 313 -11.44 -14.25 33.60
C MET A 313 -12.61 -14.49 34.53
N GLN A 314 -13.10 -15.72 34.55
CA GLN A 314 -14.11 -16.19 35.49
C GLN A 314 -13.61 -17.43 36.22
N LYS A 315 -13.57 -17.41 37.54
CA LYS A 315 -13.18 -18.56 38.37
C LYS A 315 -14.29 -18.94 39.34
N LYS A 316 -14.72 -20.20 39.29
CA LYS A 316 -15.56 -20.81 40.33
C LYS A 316 -14.69 -21.34 41.47
N GLY A 317 -15.13 -21.11 42.70
CA GLY A 317 -14.54 -21.67 43.92
C GLY A 317 -15.52 -22.57 44.66
N SER A 318 -15.13 -23.02 45.86
CA SER A 318 -15.97 -23.85 46.72
C SER A 318 -17.20 -23.08 47.23
N TRP A 319 -18.28 -23.81 47.56
CA TRP A 319 -19.54 -23.26 48.11
C TRP A 319 -20.14 -22.10 47.30
N GLY A 320 -20.24 -22.25 45.98
CA GLY A 320 -20.93 -21.29 45.11
C GLY A 320 -20.16 -19.98 44.87
N SER A 321 -18.92 -19.87 45.37
CA SER A 321 -18.13 -18.65 45.17
C SER A 321 -17.72 -18.43 43.71
N LYS A 322 -17.77 -17.18 43.26
CA LYS A 322 -17.38 -16.77 41.90
C LYS A 322 -16.46 -15.55 41.98
N LYS A 323 -15.38 -15.56 41.20
CA LYS A 323 -14.51 -14.39 40.98
C LYS A 323 -14.53 -14.05 39.50
N THR A 324 -14.67 -12.78 39.16
CA THR A 324 -14.53 -12.27 37.80
C THR A 324 -13.45 -11.18 37.73
N GLN A 325 -12.85 -11.04 36.57
CA GLN A 325 -11.96 -9.93 36.21
C GLN A 325 -12.12 -9.69 34.71
N ARG A 326 -12.42 -8.46 34.32
CA ARG A 326 -12.42 -8.00 32.94
C ARG A 326 -11.54 -6.77 32.86
N ASP A 327 -10.54 -6.80 32.00
CA ASP A 327 -9.68 -5.67 31.66
C ASP A 327 -9.75 -5.50 30.13
N GLU A 328 -10.10 -4.32 29.66
CA GLU A 328 -10.36 -4.03 28.24
C GLU A 328 -9.80 -2.66 27.89
N VAL A 329 -9.01 -2.58 26.82
CA VAL A 329 -8.33 -1.35 26.38
C VAL A 329 -8.50 -1.22 24.87
N THR A 330 -8.87 -0.02 24.42
CA THR A 330 -9.00 0.35 23.01
C THR A 330 -8.29 1.68 22.77
N THR A 331 -7.43 1.73 21.77
CA THR A 331 -6.84 2.97 21.27
C THR A 331 -7.15 3.09 19.78
N VAL A 332 -7.57 4.27 19.34
CA VAL A 332 -7.78 4.62 17.92
C VAL A 332 -7.03 5.90 17.61
N ARG A 333 -6.25 5.89 16.54
CA ARG A 333 -5.48 7.04 16.04
C ARG A 333 -5.75 7.22 14.55
N ASN A 334 -6.24 8.38 14.16
CA ASN A 334 -6.50 8.69 12.76
C ASN A 334 -5.18 9.01 12.04
N VAL A 335 -5.07 8.62 10.79
CA VAL A 335 -3.94 8.87 9.89
C VAL A 335 -4.53 9.61 8.70
N GLY A 336 -4.23 10.90 8.59
CA GLY A 336 -4.68 11.74 7.48
C GLY A 336 -3.64 11.84 6.37
N THR A 337 -4.04 12.44 5.26
CA THR A 337 -3.15 12.73 4.13
C THR A 337 -2.23 13.90 4.45
N ARG A 338 -0.93 13.77 4.14
CA ARG A 338 0.06 14.85 4.18
C ARG A 338 0.49 15.20 2.76
N ILE A 339 0.51 16.49 2.44
CA ILE A 339 1.11 17.01 1.22
C ILE A 339 2.16 18.06 1.60
N THR A 340 3.40 17.85 1.17
CA THR A 340 4.50 18.80 1.35
C THR A 340 5.02 19.26 -0.01
N SER A 341 5.15 20.56 -0.19
CA SER A 341 5.78 21.17 -1.37
C SER A 341 6.86 22.14 -0.95
N GLY A 342 8.01 22.09 -1.63
CA GLY A 342 9.08 23.07 -1.44
C GLY A 342 8.75 24.45 -2.01
N GLY A 343 7.83 24.51 -2.98
CA GLY A 343 7.28 25.71 -3.60
C GLY A 343 5.79 25.88 -3.34
N GLU A 344 5.07 26.30 -4.37
CA GLU A 344 3.61 26.53 -4.31
C GLU A 344 2.85 25.20 -4.21
N LEU A 345 1.83 25.17 -3.36
CA LEU A 345 0.89 24.06 -3.25
C LEU A 345 -0.50 24.52 -3.70
N THR A 346 -0.99 23.96 -4.80
CA THR A 346 -2.30 24.30 -5.36
C THR A 346 -3.20 23.07 -5.50
N LEU A 347 -4.40 23.14 -4.91
CA LEU A 347 -5.43 22.12 -4.96
C LEU A 347 -6.70 22.70 -5.59
N VAL A 348 -7.05 22.20 -6.78
CA VAL A 348 -8.21 22.65 -7.57
C VAL A 348 -9.21 21.51 -7.72
N SER A 349 -10.49 21.82 -7.53
CA SER A 349 -11.60 20.94 -7.90
C SER A 349 -12.74 21.74 -8.55
N GLU A 350 -13.36 21.19 -9.59
CA GLU A 350 -14.59 21.78 -10.15
C GLU A 350 -15.81 21.52 -9.24
N GLY A 351 -15.77 20.46 -8.43
CA GLY A 351 -16.74 20.14 -7.39
C GLY A 351 -16.27 20.48 -5.98
N ASP A 352 -16.82 19.78 -4.99
CA ASP A 352 -16.53 19.98 -3.56
C ASP A 352 -15.11 19.51 -3.18
N GLN A 353 -14.58 20.12 -2.11
CA GLN A 353 -13.37 19.64 -1.43
C GLN A 353 -13.68 19.20 0.00
N LEU A 354 -13.16 18.04 0.39
CA LEU A 354 -13.28 17.49 1.74
C LEU A 354 -11.89 17.19 2.33
N TYR A 355 -11.66 17.66 3.56
CA TYR A 355 -10.41 17.46 4.28
C TYR A 355 -10.67 16.90 5.67
N GLN A 356 -10.22 15.67 5.91
CA GLN A 356 -10.23 14.99 7.20
C GLN A 356 -8.79 14.79 7.71
N ARG A 357 -8.43 15.47 8.80
CA ARG A 357 -7.06 15.43 9.39
C ARG A 357 -5.95 15.63 8.33
N ALA A 358 -6.23 16.39 7.28
CA ALA A 358 -5.26 16.65 6.24
C ALA A 358 -4.16 17.58 6.76
N ARG A 359 -2.93 17.43 6.26
CA ARG A 359 -1.85 18.37 6.56
C ARG A 359 -1.23 18.86 5.26
N LEU A 360 -1.35 20.15 5.00
CA LEU A 360 -0.83 20.80 3.80
C LEU A 360 0.32 21.72 4.24
N ASP A 361 1.55 21.41 3.83
CA ASP A 361 2.75 22.19 4.11
C ASP A 361 3.30 22.75 2.77
N SER A 362 3.17 24.05 2.54
CA SER A 362 3.72 24.76 1.38
C SER A 362 4.96 25.59 1.75
N GLY A 363 5.99 25.51 0.92
CA GLY A 363 7.18 26.36 0.98
C GLY A 363 7.00 27.75 0.39
N ALA A 364 5.88 27.99 -0.32
CA ALA A 364 5.46 29.29 -0.85
C ALA A 364 3.97 29.53 -0.53
N ASP A 365 3.16 29.83 -1.55
CA ASP A 365 1.72 30.06 -1.41
C ASP A 365 0.95 28.72 -1.37
N LEU A 366 -0.15 28.72 -0.62
CA LEU A 366 -1.10 27.61 -0.55
C LEU A 366 -2.45 28.06 -1.11
N THR A 367 -2.86 27.48 -2.23
CA THR A 367 -4.15 27.78 -2.89
C THR A 367 -5.08 26.59 -2.84
N LEU A 368 -6.27 26.79 -2.26
CA LEU A 368 -7.40 25.86 -2.33
C LEU A 368 -8.51 26.51 -3.15
N GLU A 369 -8.85 25.92 -4.30
CA GLU A 369 -9.87 26.45 -5.21
C GLU A 369 -10.91 25.37 -5.55
N SER A 370 -12.15 25.60 -5.12
CA SER A 370 -13.28 24.71 -5.32
C SER A 370 -14.40 25.43 -6.07
N GLY A 371 -14.87 24.82 -7.14
CA GLY A 371 -16.12 25.19 -7.83
C GLY A 371 -17.39 24.89 -7.01
N GLY A 372 -17.25 24.13 -5.91
CA GLY A 372 -18.29 23.85 -4.91
C GLY A 372 -17.91 24.37 -3.52
N ALA A 373 -18.20 23.58 -2.48
CA ALA A 373 -17.91 23.89 -1.09
C ALA A 373 -16.54 23.32 -0.66
N ILE A 374 -15.88 24.00 0.27
CA ILE A 374 -14.69 23.47 0.96
C ILE A 374 -15.09 23.09 2.39
N THR A 375 -14.87 21.83 2.77
CA THR A 375 -15.24 21.29 4.08
C THR A 375 -14.01 20.73 4.82
N PHE A 376 -13.75 21.27 6.01
CA PHE A 376 -12.78 20.74 6.95
C PHE A 376 -13.53 19.99 8.06
N GLU A 377 -13.54 18.65 7.94
CA GLU A 377 -14.22 17.74 8.87
C GLU A 377 -13.24 17.26 9.94
N ALA A 378 -13.66 17.35 11.20
CA ALA A 378 -12.85 16.92 12.32
C ALA A 378 -13.02 15.42 12.60
N VAL A 379 -11.92 14.74 12.89
CA VAL A 379 -11.89 13.31 13.30
C VAL A 379 -11.49 13.17 14.75
N LYS A 380 -11.71 12.01 15.37
CA LYS A 380 -11.45 11.79 16.80
C LYS A 380 -10.48 10.64 17.04
N ASP A 381 -9.40 10.94 17.75
CA ASP A 381 -8.59 9.91 18.40
C ASP A 381 -9.27 9.50 19.71
N LEU A 382 -9.12 8.23 20.09
CA LEU A 382 -9.78 7.61 21.26
C LEU A 382 -8.76 6.83 22.09
N ASP A 383 -8.77 7.02 23.40
CA ASP A 383 -8.13 6.16 24.37
C ASP A 383 -9.19 5.73 25.41
N GLN A 384 -9.57 4.45 25.42
CA GLN A 384 -10.62 3.90 26.27
C GLN A 384 -10.11 2.71 27.07
N GLU A 385 -10.26 2.76 28.39
CA GLU A 385 -9.87 1.67 29.30
C GLU A 385 -11.01 1.31 30.25
N SER A 386 -11.19 0.02 30.53
CA SER A 386 -12.11 -0.46 31.57
C SER A 386 -11.52 -1.63 32.36
N HIS A 387 -11.74 -1.62 33.68
CA HIS A 387 -11.24 -2.61 34.63
C HIS A 387 -12.31 -2.96 35.65
N GLU A 388 -12.86 -4.18 35.56
CA GLU A 388 -13.93 -4.66 36.42
C GLU A 388 -13.52 -5.93 37.17
N LYS A 389 -13.83 -5.99 38.47
CA LYS A 389 -13.58 -7.15 39.32
C LYS A 389 -14.76 -7.39 40.24
N SER A 390 -15.28 -8.62 40.28
CA SER A 390 -16.29 -9.02 41.25
C SER A 390 -15.94 -10.31 41.99
N LYS A 391 -16.43 -10.40 43.23
CA LYS A 391 -16.38 -11.61 44.06
C LYS A 391 -17.75 -11.82 44.69
N SER A 392 -18.28 -13.03 44.59
CA SER A 392 -19.50 -13.42 45.29
C SER A 392 -19.33 -14.75 46.02
N SER A 393 -20.10 -14.94 47.09
CA SER A 393 -20.28 -16.18 47.86
C SER A 393 -21.75 -16.30 48.29
N SER A 394 -22.12 -17.37 48.99
CA SER A 394 -23.48 -17.56 49.52
C SER A 394 -23.92 -16.52 50.55
N MET A 395 -23.00 -15.73 51.12
CA MET A 395 -23.28 -14.75 52.17
C MET A 395 -22.88 -13.32 51.82
N TRP A 396 -22.11 -13.10 50.75
CA TRP A 396 -21.54 -11.79 50.46
C TRP A 396 -21.24 -11.60 48.97
N THR A 397 -21.47 -10.39 48.45
CA THR A 397 -21.13 -9.99 47.07
C THR A 397 -20.41 -8.65 47.10
N SER A 398 -19.35 -8.53 46.30
CA SER A 398 -18.64 -7.27 46.03
C SER A 398 -18.33 -7.14 44.55
N ALA A 399 -18.40 -5.91 44.06
CA ALA A 399 -17.99 -5.54 42.72
C ALA A 399 -17.27 -4.19 42.79
N LYS A 400 -16.25 -4.02 41.96
CA LYS A 400 -15.59 -2.74 41.71
C LYS A 400 -15.28 -2.62 40.22
N GLY A 401 -15.47 -1.43 39.68
CA GLY A 401 -15.16 -1.08 38.30
C GLY A 401 -14.49 0.28 38.27
N LYS A 402 -13.57 0.49 37.34
CA LYS A 402 -13.07 1.82 36.95
C LYS A 402 -12.81 1.81 35.45
N GLY A 403 -12.91 2.96 34.81
CA GLY A 403 -12.55 3.14 33.42
C GLY A 403 -12.34 4.61 33.11
N THR A 404 -11.71 4.88 31.98
CA THR A 404 -11.46 6.21 31.43
C THR A 404 -11.79 6.19 29.95
N THR A 405 -12.18 7.33 29.42
CA THR A 405 -12.42 7.52 27.99
C THR A 405 -11.98 8.93 27.68
N ASP A 406 -10.90 9.03 26.91
CA ASP A 406 -10.31 10.28 26.47
C ASP A 406 -10.48 10.35 24.95
N GLU A 407 -11.15 11.41 24.48
CA GLU A 407 -11.33 11.70 23.05
C GLU A 407 -10.53 12.96 22.72
N THR A 408 -9.73 12.91 21.65
CA THR A 408 -9.03 14.09 21.11
C THR A 408 -9.58 14.39 19.73
N LEU A 409 -10.27 15.53 19.60
CA LEU A 409 -10.78 16.02 18.32
C LEU A 409 -9.64 16.66 17.52
N LEU A 410 -9.51 16.30 16.25
CA LEU A 410 -8.42 16.68 15.38
C LEU A 410 -8.96 17.22 14.06
N GLN A 411 -8.40 18.32 13.60
CA GLN A 411 -8.74 18.96 12.34
C GLN A 411 -7.52 19.01 11.43
N SER A 412 -7.77 19.32 10.16
CA SER A 412 -6.74 19.58 9.16
C SER A 412 -5.87 20.80 9.55
N GLN A 413 -4.64 20.81 9.04
CA GLN A 413 -3.64 21.85 9.27
C GLN A 413 -3.18 22.42 7.92
N LEU A 414 -3.27 23.74 7.77
CA LEU A 414 -2.78 24.47 6.60
C LEU A 414 -1.56 25.32 7.02
N ILE A 415 -0.41 25.06 6.41
CA ILE A 415 0.86 25.74 6.70
C ILE A 415 1.44 26.22 5.37
N ALA A 416 1.70 27.53 5.26
CA ALA A 416 2.33 28.15 4.10
C ALA A 416 3.37 29.17 4.57
N GLN A 417 4.46 29.34 3.80
CA GLN A 417 5.43 30.42 4.04
C GLN A 417 4.99 31.74 3.40
N GLY A 418 4.18 31.66 2.33
CA GLY A 418 3.53 32.77 1.66
C GLY A 418 2.07 32.92 2.07
N ASP A 419 1.21 33.27 1.12
CA ASP A 419 -0.21 33.50 1.34
C ASP A 419 -1.01 32.19 1.32
N ILE A 420 -2.06 32.13 2.16
CA ILE A 420 -3.08 31.08 2.09
C ILE A 420 -4.32 31.66 1.42
N VAL A 421 -4.68 31.13 0.24
CA VAL A 421 -5.84 31.54 -0.55
C VAL A 421 -6.87 30.41 -0.55
N ILE A 422 -8.08 30.69 -0.08
CA ILE A 422 -9.21 29.74 -0.09
C ILE A 422 -10.35 30.34 -0.90
N LYS A 423 -10.72 29.69 -2.01
CA LYS A 423 -11.87 30.03 -2.84
C LYS A 423 -12.85 28.87 -2.82
N ALA A 424 -14.00 29.06 -2.19
CA ALA A 424 -15.09 28.09 -2.14
C ALA A 424 -16.38 28.75 -2.65
N VAL A 425 -16.82 28.39 -3.86
CA VAL A 425 -17.98 29.00 -4.51
C VAL A 425 -19.26 28.81 -3.69
N ASP A 426 -19.48 27.61 -3.17
CA ASP A 426 -20.65 27.27 -2.35
C ASP A 426 -20.40 27.40 -0.84
N GLY A 427 -19.24 27.96 -0.47
CA GLY A 427 -18.90 28.36 0.89
C GLY A 427 -17.96 27.42 1.65
N LEU A 428 -17.49 27.91 2.79
CA LEU A 428 -16.50 27.26 3.64
C LEU A 428 -17.16 26.69 4.91
N LYS A 429 -16.95 25.39 5.18
CA LYS A 429 -17.43 24.67 6.37
C LYS A 429 -16.23 24.19 7.19
N ILE A 430 -16.23 24.50 8.48
CA ILE A 430 -15.16 24.13 9.42
C ILE A 430 -15.80 23.70 10.74
N ASP A 431 -15.52 22.48 11.19
CA ASP A 431 -16.08 21.92 12.42
C ASP A 431 -15.50 22.59 13.68
N ILE A 432 -14.18 22.80 13.73
CA ILE A 432 -13.48 23.46 14.83
C ILE A 432 -13.12 24.88 14.41
N LYS A 433 -13.80 25.87 14.99
CA LYS A 433 -13.62 27.30 14.70
C LYS A 433 -12.61 28.01 15.60
N GLU A 434 -12.01 27.30 16.58
CA GLU A 434 -11.00 27.89 17.47
C GLU A 434 -9.65 28.00 16.76
N VAL A 435 -9.37 29.22 16.28
CA VAL A 435 -8.11 29.61 15.65
C VAL A 435 -7.07 29.89 16.74
N ASN A 436 -6.26 28.89 17.07
CA ASN A 436 -4.94 29.18 17.65
C ASN A 436 -4.04 29.61 16.48
N GLN A 437 -3.27 30.70 16.63
CA GLN A 437 -2.59 31.50 15.59
C GLN A 437 -1.62 30.75 14.62
N GLN A 438 -1.61 29.43 14.59
CA GLN A 438 -0.79 28.58 13.71
C GLN A 438 -1.61 27.51 12.96
N THR A 439 -2.93 27.49 13.11
CA THR A 439 -3.82 26.54 12.41
C THR A 439 -5.05 27.31 11.92
N VAL A 440 -5.17 27.46 10.62
CA VAL A 440 -6.46 27.66 9.94
C VAL A 440 -6.81 26.33 9.30
#